data_AF-A0A1B1BIR4-F1
#
_entry.id   AF-A0A1B1BIR4-F1
#
_cell.length_a   1.000
_cell.length_b   1.000
_cell.length_c   1.000
_cell.angle_alpha   90.00
_cell.angle_beta   90.00
_cell.angle_gamma   90.00
#
_symmetry.space_group_name_H-M   'P 1'
#
loop_
_entity.id
_entity.type
_entity.pdbx_description
1 polymer ?
#
loop_
_entity_poly.entity_id
_entity_poly.type
_entity_poly.pdbx_seq_one_letter_code
_entity_poly.pdbx_strand_id
1 'polypeptide(L)'
;MNVESNDTGSSNTSSTGTGSAGPGSTGHADTAGIGHSVQPVPPPPPNPRQQWEARITFLRSRAAVARAEVAAIEALHRDPDTLEDLLSNASPEEVAMAEAVEHRISERVIAARQVADAAEVDYERALLDGADQSTDDSA
;
A
#
# COMPACT_ATOMS: atom_id res chain seq x y z
N MET A 1 -19.82 41.40 7.22
CA MET A 1 -19.10 40.92 8.42
C MET A 1 -20.12 40.68 9.50
N ASN A 2 -20.48 39.43 9.75
CA ASN A 2 -21.06 38.97 11.02
C ASN A 2 -20.42 37.61 11.28
N VAL A 3 -19.57 37.58 12.30
CA VAL A 3 -18.90 36.40 12.85
C VAL A 3 -19.69 36.07 14.11
N GLU A 4 -20.29 34.88 14.16
CA GLU A 4 -20.87 34.34 15.38
C GLU A 4 -20.04 33.10 15.77
N SER A 5 -19.39 33.21 16.93
CA SER A 5 -18.56 32.18 17.57
C SER A 5 -19.31 31.59 18.78
N ASN A 6 -18.90 30.38 19.15
CA ASN A 6 -19.28 29.57 20.33
C ASN A 6 -20.66 28.90 20.26
N ASP A 7 -20.82 27.61 20.58
CA ASP A 7 -20.37 27.00 21.82
C ASP A 7 -20.02 25.50 21.69
N THR A 8 -19.12 25.15 22.60
CA THR A 8 -18.54 23.90 23.07
C THR A 8 -19.55 22.76 23.31
N GLY A 9 -19.19 21.51 22.99
CA GLY A 9 -20.04 20.36 23.35
C GLY A 9 -19.41 18.98 23.15
N SER A 10 -18.82 18.46 24.24
CA SER A 10 -18.69 17.02 24.60
C SER A 10 -17.68 16.14 23.89
N SER A 11 -16.48 16.14 24.49
CA SER A 11 -15.52 15.03 24.53
C SER A 11 -16.12 13.81 25.25
N ASN A 12 -16.22 12.66 24.56
CA ASN A 12 -16.48 11.37 25.19
C ASN A 12 -15.17 10.61 25.36
N THR A 13 -14.53 10.75 26.51
CA THR A 13 -13.42 9.89 26.95
C THR A 13 -14.00 8.69 27.68
N SER A 14 -13.95 7.50 27.06
CA SER A 14 -14.29 6.25 27.74
C SER A 14 -13.06 5.72 28.47
N SER A 15 -13.06 5.88 29.79
CA SER A 15 -12.11 5.28 30.73
C SER A 15 -12.64 3.92 31.19
N THR A 16 -12.04 2.83 30.74
CA THR A 16 -12.33 1.50 31.29
C THR A 16 -11.32 1.20 32.39
N GLY A 17 -11.80 1.25 33.63
CA GLY A 17 -11.01 1.07 34.84
C GLY A 17 -10.45 -0.35 35.01
N THR A 18 -9.18 -0.40 35.39
CA THR A 18 -8.50 -1.57 35.94
C THR A 18 -8.93 -1.81 37.38
N GLY A 19 -9.70 -2.87 37.62
CA GLY A 19 -10.00 -3.39 38.96
C GLY A 19 -9.13 -4.60 39.25
N SER A 20 -8.31 -4.51 40.30
CA SER A 20 -7.33 -5.51 40.72
C SER A 20 -7.88 -6.44 41.81
N ALA A 21 -7.47 -7.70 41.74
CA ALA A 21 -7.18 -8.66 42.82
C ALA A 21 -8.30 -9.25 43.73
N GLY A 22 -8.29 -10.57 43.86
CA GLY A 22 -8.71 -11.28 45.08
C GLY A 22 -8.93 -12.81 44.90
N PRO A 23 -8.41 -13.70 45.76
CA PRO A 23 -8.04 -15.07 45.39
C PRO A 23 -8.94 -16.20 45.96
N GLY A 24 -8.81 -17.39 45.37
CA GLY A 24 -8.84 -18.68 46.08
C GLY A 24 -10.21 -19.28 46.45
N SER A 25 -10.60 -20.34 45.75
CA SER A 25 -11.45 -21.40 46.31
C SER A 25 -11.18 -22.70 45.56
N THR A 26 -10.54 -23.63 46.27
CA THR A 26 -10.35 -25.03 45.93
C THR A 26 -11.64 -25.81 46.16
N GLY A 27 -11.91 -26.76 45.25
CA GLY A 27 -12.70 -27.95 45.53
C GLY A 27 -14.10 -27.98 44.93
N HIS A 28 -14.31 -28.75 43.86
CA HIS A 28 -14.90 -30.09 43.93
C HIS A 28 -15.25 -30.59 42.52
N ALA A 29 -14.86 -31.84 42.24
CA ALA A 29 -15.27 -32.58 41.07
C ALA A 29 -16.75 -32.99 41.18
N ASP A 30 -17.49 -32.84 40.08
CA ASP A 30 -18.17 -33.94 39.38
C ASP A 30 -19.31 -33.40 38.52
N THR A 31 -19.27 -33.68 37.22
CA THR A 31 -20.36 -34.31 36.45
C THR A 31 -20.00 -34.21 34.96
N ALA A 32 -19.89 -35.39 34.35
CA ALA A 32 -19.67 -35.60 32.94
C ALA A 32 -20.68 -34.82 32.08
N GLY A 33 -20.20 -33.78 31.40
CA GLY A 33 -20.84 -33.18 30.24
C GLY A 33 -20.13 -33.67 28.99
N ILE A 34 -20.87 -34.34 28.11
CA ILE A 34 -20.40 -34.91 26.84
C ILE A 34 -19.68 -33.83 26.03
N GLY A 35 -18.35 -33.85 26.06
CA GLY A 35 -17.52 -33.03 25.20
C GLY A 35 -17.66 -33.53 23.77
N HIS A 36 -18.55 -32.93 23.00
CA HIS A 36 -18.41 -32.93 21.55
C HIS A 36 -17.19 -32.06 21.24
N SER A 37 -16.01 -32.69 21.27
CA SER A 37 -14.81 -32.13 20.66
C SER A 37 -15.06 -32.05 19.16
N VAL A 38 -15.74 -30.98 18.73
CA VAL A 38 -15.72 -30.56 17.34
C VAL A 38 -14.28 -30.14 17.10
N GLN A 39 -13.44 -31.08 16.66
CA GLN A 39 -12.16 -30.71 16.10
C GLN A 39 -12.46 -29.66 15.02
N PRO A 40 -11.84 -28.47 15.07
CA PRO A 40 -11.92 -27.53 13.96
C PRO A 40 -11.41 -28.29 12.74
N VAL A 41 -12.29 -28.50 11.75
CA VAL A 41 -11.85 -29.02 10.47
C VAL A 41 -10.78 -28.05 9.97
N PRO A 42 -9.56 -28.52 9.66
CA PRO A 42 -8.54 -27.63 9.12
C PRO A 42 -9.11 -26.99 7.85
N PRO A 43 -8.91 -25.68 7.65
CA PRO A 43 -9.37 -25.03 6.43
C PRO A 43 -8.83 -25.82 5.22
N PRO A 44 -9.64 -25.99 4.16
CA PRO A 44 -9.16 -26.65 2.96
C PRO A 44 -7.88 -25.97 2.47
N PRO A 45 -6.94 -26.72 1.89
CA PRO A 45 -5.76 -26.12 1.30
C PRO A 45 -6.21 -25.06 0.29
N PRO A 46 -5.60 -23.88 0.28
CA PRO A 46 -5.99 -22.80 -0.61
C PRO A 46 -5.92 -23.28 -2.05
N ASN A 47 -6.98 -22.99 -2.83
CA ASN A 47 -7.04 -23.37 -4.23
C ASN A 47 -5.91 -22.65 -4.99
N PRO A 48 -4.97 -23.38 -5.64
CA PRO A 48 -3.85 -22.79 -6.37
C PRO A 48 -4.28 -21.71 -7.37
N ARG A 49 -5.44 -21.89 -8.00
CA ARG A 49 -6.02 -20.91 -8.92
C ARG A 49 -6.41 -19.61 -8.22
N GLN A 50 -7.05 -19.68 -7.05
CA GLN A 50 -7.42 -18.49 -6.28
C GLN A 50 -6.18 -17.72 -5.80
N GLN A 51 -5.11 -18.44 -5.43
CA GLN A 51 -3.84 -17.83 -5.07
C GLN A 51 -3.19 -17.12 -6.27
N TRP A 52 -3.20 -17.76 -7.43
CA TRP A 52 -2.69 -17.17 -8.66
C TRP A 52 -3.49 -15.93 -9.07
N GLU A 53 -4.82 -15.98 -9.07
CA GLU A 53 -5.68 -14.83 -9.39
C GLU A 53 -5.44 -13.64 -8.44
N ALA A 54 -5.29 -13.90 -7.14
CA ALA A 54 -4.94 -12.88 -6.16
C ALA A 54 -3.55 -12.28 -6.43
N ARG A 55 -2.57 -13.10 -6.76
CA ARG A 55 -1.20 -12.65 -7.12
C ARG A 55 -1.20 -11.78 -8.38
N ILE A 56 -1.92 -12.18 -9.42
CA ILE A 56 -2.06 -11.40 -10.66
C ILE A 56 -2.70 -10.04 -10.39
N THR A 57 -3.76 -10.00 -9.58
CA THR A 57 -4.45 -8.76 -9.21
C THR A 57 -3.51 -7.82 -8.47
N PHE A 58 -2.74 -8.34 -7.51
CA PHE A 58 -1.75 -7.57 -6.76
C PHE A 58 -0.62 -7.02 -7.65
N LEU A 59 -0.06 -7.85 -8.53
CA LEU A 59 1.03 -7.41 -9.41
C LEU A 59 0.56 -6.39 -10.43
N ARG A 60 -0.67 -6.53 -10.95
CA ARG A 60 -1.30 -5.55 -11.82
C ARG A 60 -1.47 -4.20 -11.14
N SER A 61 -1.97 -4.19 -9.89
CA SER A 61 -2.16 -2.94 -9.15
C SER A 61 -0.80 -2.30 -8.80
N ARG A 62 0.20 -3.10 -8.44
CA ARG A 62 1.59 -2.63 -8.22
C ARG A 62 2.17 -1.96 -9.47
N ALA A 63 2.04 -2.58 -10.64
CA ALA A 63 2.51 -1.99 -11.90
C ALA A 63 1.78 -0.67 -12.23
N ALA A 64 0.46 -0.62 -12.01
CA ALA A 64 -0.32 0.59 -12.22
C ALA A 64 0.12 1.74 -11.30
N VAL A 65 0.38 1.44 -10.02
CA VAL A 65 0.88 2.44 -9.06
C VAL A 65 2.26 2.95 -9.46
N ALA A 66 3.18 2.06 -9.83
CA ALA A 66 4.53 2.47 -10.24
C ALA A 66 4.53 3.37 -11.47
N ARG A 67 3.66 3.09 -12.47
CA ARG A 67 3.48 3.99 -13.62
C ARG A 67 2.88 5.35 -13.22
N ALA A 68 1.92 5.36 -12.30
CA ALA A 68 1.35 6.60 -11.79
C ALA A 68 2.39 7.44 -11.02
N GLU A 69 3.33 6.80 -10.32
CA GLU A 69 4.43 7.47 -9.64
C GLU A 69 5.39 8.14 -10.64
N VAL A 70 5.73 7.46 -11.75
CA VAL A 70 6.51 8.06 -12.84
C VAL A 70 5.82 9.33 -13.34
N ALA A 71 4.52 9.25 -13.67
CA ALA A 71 3.76 10.40 -14.15
C ALA A 71 3.69 11.53 -13.12
N ALA A 72 3.58 11.20 -11.82
CA ALA A 72 3.54 12.18 -10.75
C ALA A 72 4.89 12.92 -10.58
N ILE A 73 6.02 12.22 -10.74
CA ILE A 73 7.35 12.84 -10.68
C ILE A 73 7.62 13.65 -11.95
N GLU A 74 7.24 13.14 -13.12
CA GLU A 74 7.37 13.88 -14.39
C GLU A 74 6.58 15.19 -14.37
N ALA A 75 5.41 15.20 -13.73
CA ALA A 75 4.62 16.43 -13.54
C ALA A 75 5.30 17.48 -12.63
N LEU A 76 6.39 17.13 -11.93
CA LEU A 76 7.19 18.10 -11.17
C LEU A 76 8.16 18.89 -12.05
N HIS A 77 8.49 18.39 -13.26
CA HIS A 77 9.29 19.15 -14.20
C HIS A 77 8.59 20.45 -14.55
N ARG A 78 9.33 21.55 -14.56
CA ARG A 78 8.81 22.78 -15.10
C ARG A 78 8.70 22.67 -16.62
N ASP A 79 7.67 23.31 -17.16
CA ASP A 79 7.55 23.47 -18.61
C ASP A 79 8.83 24.13 -19.18
N PRO A 80 9.42 23.57 -20.26
CA PRO A 80 10.71 24.03 -20.78
C PRO A 80 10.72 25.50 -21.21
N ASP A 81 9.66 25.96 -21.88
CA ASP A 81 9.55 27.35 -22.34
C ASP A 81 9.46 28.30 -21.12
N THR A 82 8.66 27.91 -20.13
CA THR A 82 8.56 28.65 -18.86
C THR A 82 9.89 28.68 -18.10
N LEU A 83 10.67 27.59 -18.15
CA LEU A 83 11.98 27.53 -17.53
C LEU A 83 12.98 28.44 -18.27
N GLU A 84 13.00 28.42 -19.60
CA GLU A 84 13.84 29.28 -20.42
C GLU A 84 13.57 30.77 -20.16
N ASP A 85 12.31 31.17 -20.09
CA ASP A 85 11.91 32.55 -19.77
C ASP A 85 12.39 33.01 -18.39
N LEU A 86 12.30 32.12 -17.39
CA LEU A 86 12.77 32.40 -16.03
C LEU A 86 14.29 32.51 -15.97
N LEU A 87 14.99 31.56 -16.61
CA LEU A 87 16.46 31.53 -16.62
C LEU A 87 17.06 32.72 -17.38
N SER A 88 16.37 33.23 -18.39
CA SER A 88 16.81 34.39 -19.19
C SER A 88 16.99 35.67 -18.36
N ASN A 89 16.32 35.77 -17.19
CA ASN A 89 16.38 36.93 -16.30
C ASN A 89 16.98 36.60 -14.92
N ALA A 90 17.38 35.35 -14.70
CA ALA A 90 17.87 34.87 -13.41
C ALA A 90 19.33 35.26 -13.16
N SER A 91 19.69 35.39 -11.89
CA SER A 91 21.09 35.45 -11.49
C SER A 91 21.79 34.10 -11.68
N PRO A 92 23.13 34.05 -11.79
CA PRO A 92 23.85 32.79 -11.94
C PRO A 92 23.60 31.78 -10.81
N GLU A 93 23.34 32.25 -9.59
CA GLU A 93 23.01 31.38 -8.44
C GLU A 93 21.63 30.73 -8.60
N GLU A 94 20.63 31.50 -9.03
CA GLU A 94 19.28 31.01 -9.27
C GLU A 94 19.26 30.00 -10.43
N VAL A 95 20.05 30.24 -11.49
CA VAL A 95 20.24 29.29 -12.59
C VAL A 95 20.81 27.97 -12.06
N ALA A 96 21.89 28.02 -11.29
CA ALA A 96 22.52 26.82 -10.74
C ALA A 96 21.57 26.02 -9.81
N MET A 97 20.74 26.73 -9.03
CA MET A 97 19.74 26.08 -8.17
C MET A 97 18.62 25.42 -8.99
N ALA A 98 18.11 26.11 -10.01
CA ALA A 98 17.08 25.56 -10.90
C ALA A 98 17.59 24.31 -11.64
N GLU A 99 18.79 24.37 -12.21
CA GLU A 99 19.44 23.23 -12.86
C GLU A 99 19.62 22.04 -11.90
N ALA A 100 20.06 22.29 -10.66
CA ALA A 100 20.24 21.23 -9.67
C ALA A 100 18.90 20.55 -9.30
N VAL A 101 17.81 21.32 -9.21
CA VAL A 101 16.48 20.79 -8.95
C VAL A 101 15.98 19.97 -10.14
N GLU A 102 16.06 20.50 -11.37
CA GLU A 102 15.64 19.80 -12.59
C GLU A 102 16.43 18.51 -12.82
N HIS A 103 17.74 18.55 -12.55
CA HIS A 103 18.58 17.36 -12.59
C HIS A 103 18.12 16.31 -11.60
N ARG A 104 17.85 16.70 -10.35
CA ARG A 104 17.35 15.78 -9.31
C ARG A 104 15.98 15.21 -9.64
N ILE A 105 15.08 15.98 -10.26
CA ILE A 105 13.79 15.47 -10.73
C ILE A 105 14.03 14.43 -11.83
N SER A 106 14.92 14.70 -12.79
CA SER A 106 15.28 13.77 -13.87
C SER A 106 15.82 12.44 -13.32
N GLU A 107 16.73 12.47 -12.36
CA GLU A 107 17.26 11.27 -11.70
C GLU A 107 16.15 10.44 -11.05
N ARG A 108 15.20 11.10 -10.38
CA ARG A 108 14.06 10.43 -9.75
C ARG A 108 13.12 9.82 -10.77
N VAL A 109 12.87 10.48 -11.90
CA VAL A 109 12.08 9.91 -13.01
C VAL A 109 12.74 8.63 -13.52
N ILE A 110 14.06 8.65 -13.74
CA ILE A 110 14.80 7.47 -14.22
C ILE A 110 14.67 6.31 -13.23
N ALA A 111 14.89 6.56 -11.94
CA ALA A 111 14.77 5.53 -10.91
C ALA A 111 13.33 4.99 -10.81
N ALA A 112 12.32 5.86 -10.87
CA ALA A 112 10.92 5.45 -10.84
C ALA A 112 10.53 4.62 -12.07
N ARG A 113 11.04 4.97 -13.26
CA ARG A 113 10.83 4.20 -14.49
C ARG A 113 11.40 2.79 -14.37
N GLN A 114 12.60 2.64 -13.83
CA GLN A 114 13.20 1.32 -13.58
C GLN A 114 12.32 0.46 -12.65
N VAL A 115 11.71 1.06 -11.62
CA VAL A 115 10.78 0.37 -10.72
C VAL A 115 9.48 -0.01 -11.45
N ALA A 116 8.95 0.88 -12.27
CA ALA A 116 7.75 0.62 -13.06
C ALA A 116 7.97 -0.52 -14.06
N ASP A 117 9.08 -0.50 -14.80
CA ASP A 117 9.46 -1.55 -15.75
C ASP A 117 9.63 -2.90 -15.04
N ALA A 118 10.30 -2.92 -13.88
CA ALA A 118 10.46 -4.14 -13.10
C ALA A 118 9.10 -4.69 -12.59
N ALA A 119 8.19 -3.81 -12.14
CA ALA A 119 6.86 -4.22 -11.70
C ALA A 119 6.00 -4.76 -12.86
N GLU A 120 6.15 -4.22 -14.06
CA GLU A 120 5.50 -4.73 -15.28
C GLU A 120 6.04 -6.11 -15.66
N VAL A 121 7.36 -6.29 -15.68
CA VAL A 121 7.99 -7.60 -15.94
C VAL A 121 7.55 -8.65 -14.92
N ASP A 122 7.48 -8.30 -13.62
CA ASP A 122 6.98 -9.20 -12.58
C ASP A 122 5.53 -9.65 -12.88
N TYR A 123 4.67 -8.72 -13.32
CA TYR A 123 3.28 -8.99 -13.67
C TYR A 123 3.15 -9.87 -14.91
N GLU A 124 3.86 -9.55 -15.99
CA GLU A 124 3.87 -10.31 -17.24
C GLU A 124 4.35 -11.74 -17.03
N ARG A 125 5.43 -11.91 -16.26
CA ARG A 125 5.96 -13.23 -15.92
C ARG A 125 4.94 -14.06 -15.14
N ALA A 126 4.28 -13.47 -14.14
CA ALA A 126 3.27 -14.18 -13.38
C ALA A 126 2.04 -14.58 -14.23
N LEU A 127 1.71 -13.77 -15.24
CA LEU A 127 0.62 -14.06 -16.18
C LEU A 127 0.96 -15.29 -17.04
N LEU A 128 2.20 -15.39 -17.53
CA LEU A 128 2.70 -16.55 -18.28
C LEU A 128 2.76 -17.81 -17.41
N ASP A 129 3.30 -17.71 -16.19
CA ASP A 129 3.39 -18.83 -15.25
C ASP A 129 2.02 -19.48 -14.94
N GLY A 130 0.93 -18.70 -15.00
CA GLY A 130 -0.44 -19.21 -14.81
C GLY A 130 -1.06 -19.83 -16.05
N ALA A 131 -0.66 -19.38 -17.25
CA ALA A 131 -1.10 -19.99 -18.50
C ALA A 131 -0.59 -21.43 -18.61
N ASP A 132 0.68 -21.66 -18.25
CA ASP A 132 1.32 -22.98 -18.29
C ASP A 132 0.67 -23.97 -17.30
N GLN A 133 0.22 -23.49 -16.12
CA GLN A 133 -0.50 -24.32 -15.14
C GLN A 133 -1.91 -24.70 -15.60
N SER A 134 -2.58 -23.83 -16.37
CA SER A 134 -3.92 -24.13 -16.90
C SER A 134 -3.91 -25.19 -18.00
N THR A 135 -2.77 -25.35 -18.70
CA THR A 135 -2.59 -26.37 -19.74
C THR A 135 -2.28 -27.76 -19.18
N ASP A 136 -1.61 -27.85 -18.02
CA ASP A 136 -1.27 -29.15 -17.39
C ASP A 136 -2.46 -29.79 -16.64
N ASP A 137 -3.39 -29.00 -16.10
CA ASP A 137 -4.59 -29.50 -15.39
C ASP A 137 -5.69 -30.06 -16.34
N SER A 138 -5.46 -30.04 -17.66
CA SER A 138 -6.40 -30.49 -18.70
C SER A 138 -5.95 -31.75 -19.48
N ALA A 139 -4.87 -32.42 -19.06
CA ALA A 139 -4.33 -33.63 -19.68
C ALA A 139 -4.55 -34.88 -18.82
#